data_AF-A0A1A5YQR1-F1
#
_entry.id   AF-A0A1A5YQR1-F1
#
_cell.length_a   1.000
_cell.length_b   1.000
_cell.length_c   1.000
_cell.angle_alpha   90.00
_cell.angle_beta   90.00
_cell.angle_gamma   90.00
#
_symmetry.space_group_name_H-M   'P 1'
#
loop_
_entity.id
_entity.type
_entity.pdbx_description
1 polymer ?
#
loop_
_entity_poly.entity_id
_entity_poly.type
_entity_poly.pdbx_seq_one_letter_code
_entity_poly.pdbx_strand_id
1 'polypeptide(L)'
;MMKTNIGRLVVYLGADGNRESEKLIDLYERMVSLGNQTAIFQPFEKGKNDEFVEVEDGRKVSAISVDYLDEILFMEEVQCLKAILIKDIHFFDTESNGYKVLEELMGQGTDVYVFGLNVEPVGNAYSLMEEVIANADEIYQLQT
;
A
#
# COMPACT_ATOMS: atom_id res chain seq x y z
N MET A 1 -5.27 31.75 -2.10
CA MET A 1 -4.42 30.55 -2.02
C MET A 1 -5.34 29.34 -1.98
N MET A 2 -5.39 28.54 -3.06
CA MET A 2 -5.95 27.20 -2.95
C MET A 2 -5.02 26.42 -2.03
N LYS A 3 -5.55 25.77 -0.99
CA LYS A 3 -4.78 24.77 -0.25
C LYS A 3 -4.49 23.65 -1.24
N THR A 4 -3.22 23.44 -1.59
CA THR A 4 -2.81 22.19 -2.23
C THR A 4 -3.15 21.10 -1.21
N ASN A 5 -4.13 20.26 -1.53
CA ASN A 5 -4.46 19.13 -0.68
C ASN A 5 -3.37 18.09 -0.94
N ILE A 6 -2.35 18.05 -0.08
CA ILE A 6 -1.31 17.03 -0.13
C ILE A 6 -1.88 15.80 0.57
N GLY A 7 -1.77 14.64 -0.08
CA GLY A 7 -2.15 13.36 0.49
C GLY A 7 -1.22 12.95 1.62
N ARG A 8 -1.60 11.93 2.39
CA ARG A 8 -0.80 11.40 3.51
C ARG A 8 -0.21 10.03 3.22
N LEU A 9 0.90 9.71 3.86
CA LEU A 9 1.48 8.36 3.93
C LEU A 9 1.19 7.72 5.28
N VAL A 10 0.42 6.65 5.27
CA VAL A 10 0.11 5.85 6.46
C VAL A 10 0.71 4.45 6.30
N VAL A 11 1.54 4.05 7.25
CA VAL A 11 2.24 2.76 7.23
C VAL A 11 1.62 1.81 8.25
N TYR A 12 1.28 0.60 7.81
CA TYR A 12 0.91 -0.51 8.67
C TYR A 12 2.03 -1.56 8.61
N LEU A 13 2.67 -1.78 9.75
CA LEU A 13 3.72 -2.78 9.92
C LEU A 13 3.13 -4.02 10.58
N GLY A 14 3.06 -5.12 9.85
CA GLY A 14 2.73 -6.44 10.40
C GLY A 14 3.95 -7.29 10.69
N ALA A 15 3.69 -8.40 11.37
CA ALA A 15 4.51 -9.60 11.24
C ALA A 15 3.78 -10.52 10.24
N ASP A 16 4.53 -11.23 9.40
CA ASP A 16 4.03 -12.16 8.38
C ASP A 16 2.68 -12.80 8.78
N GLY A 17 1.58 -12.46 8.07
CA GLY A 17 0.29 -13.10 8.29
C GLY A 17 -0.97 -12.29 8.03
N ASN A 18 -2.11 -12.96 8.27
CA ASN A 18 -3.48 -12.52 7.94
C ASN A 18 -3.88 -11.13 8.45
N ARG A 19 -3.29 -10.63 9.53
CA ARG A 19 -3.73 -9.37 10.15
C ARG A 19 -3.49 -8.15 9.27
N GLU A 20 -2.44 -8.15 8.44
CA GLU A 20 -2.24 -7.10 7.44
C GLU A 20 -3.39 -7.12 6.43
N SER A 21 -3.72 -8.29 5.88
CA SER A 21 -4.82 -8.48 4.95
C SER A 21 -6.19 -8.14 5.57
N GLU A 22 -6.45 -8.52 6.82
CA GLU A 22 -7.68 -8.17 7.55
C GLU A 22 -7.81 -6.65 7.69
N LYS A 23 -6.74 -5.99 8.14
CA LYS A 23 -6.74 -4.55 8.32
C LYS A 23 -6.88 -3.81 6.99
N LEU A 24 -6.23 -4.31 5.94
CA LEU A 24 -6.31 -3.78 4.59
C LEU A 24 -7.74 -3.87 4.06
N ILE A 25 -8.40 -5.03 4.19
CA ILE A 25 -9.79 -5.23 3.80
C ILE A 25 -10.72 -4.30 4.58
N ASP A 26 -10.60 -4.25 5.91
CA ASP A 26 -11.41 -3.37 6.76
C ASP A 26 -11.28 -1.90 6.35
N LEU A 27 -10.06 -1.47 6.02
CA LEU A 27 -9.78 -0.10 5.62
C LEU A 27 -10.35 0.21 4.24
N TYR A 28 -10.17 -0.70 3.28
CA TYR A 28 -10.73 -0.61 1.94
C TYR A 28 -12.25 -0.51 1.98
N GLU A 29 -12.93 -1.44 2.66
CA GLU A 29 -14.38 -1.46 2.78
C GLU A 29 -14.90 -0.17 3.41
N ARG A 30 -14.21 0.31 4.46
CA ARG A 30 -14.56 1.59 5.09
C ARG A 30 -14.42 2.76 4.12
N MET A 31 -13.33 2.87 3.36
CA MET A 31 -13.13 3.96 2.40
C MET A 31 -14.18 3.95 1.29
N VAL A 32 -14.45 2.78 0.73
CA VAL A 32 -15.49 2.60 -0.30
C VAL A 32 -16.86 2.98 0.28
N SER A 33 -17.16 2.59 1.53
CA SER A 33 -18.43 2.95 2.19
C SER A 33 -18.62 4.47 2.40
N LEU A 34 -17.52 5.22 2.48
CA LEU A 34 -17.51 6.68 2.56
C LEU A 34 -17.55 7.37 1.18
N GLY A 35 -17.58 6.59 0.09
CA GLY A 35 -17.62 7.09 -1.29
C GLY A 35 -16.25 7.44 -1.87
N ASN A 36 -15.16 7.01 -1.25
CA ASN A 36 -13.82 7.23 -1.81
C ASN A 36 -13.58 6.25 -2.97
N GLN A 37 -13.06 6.77 -4.09
CA GLN A 37 -12.48 5.93 -5.12
C GLN A 37 -11.16 5.39 -4.58
N THR A 38 -11.12 4.09 -4.33
CA THR A 38 -10.01 3.43 -3.65
C THR A 38 -9.65 2.15 -4.40
N ALA A 39 -8.35 1.91 -4.57
CA ALA A 39 -7.85 0.67 -5.16
C ALA A 39 -6.77 0.06 -4.27
N ILE A 40 -6.64 -1.27 -4.37
CA ILE A 40 -5.59 -2.04 -3.72
C ILE A 40 -4.61 -2.48 -4.78
N PHE A 41 -3.33 -2.29 -4.52
CA PHE A 41 -2.22 -2.75 -5.34
C PHE A 41 -1.37 -3.74 -4.56
N GLN A 42 -0.79 -4.69 -5.26
CA GLN A 42 0.12 -5.67 -4.68
C GLN A 42 1.20 -6.08 -5.69
N PRO A 43 2.36 -6.57 -5.25
CA PRO A 43 3.38 -7.08 -6.16
C PRO A 43 2.85 -8.28 -6.94
N PHE A 44 3.16 -8.32 -8.23
CA PHE A 44 2.85 -9.48 -9.07
C PHE A 44 3.72 -10.67 -8.69
N GLU A 45 3.09 -11.82 -8.43
CA GLU A 45 3.78 -13.08 -8.16
C GLU A 45 3.45 -14.14 -9.20
N LYS A 46 4.44 -14.44 -10.05
CA LYS A 46 4.27 -15.42 -11.13
C LYS A 46 3.79 -16.79 -10.60
N GLY A 47 2.58 -17.17 -10.99
CA GLY A 47 1.99 -18.47 -10.69
C GLY A 47 1.06 -18.49 -9.49
N LYS A 48 0.83 -17.34 -8.84
CA LYS A 48 -0.26 -17.14 -7.89
C LYS A 48 -1.46 -16.46 -8.57
N ASN A 49 -2.65 -16.66 -8.01
CA ASN A 49 -3.85 -15.98 -8.47
C ASN A 49 -3.99 -14.67 -7.66
N ASP A 50 -3.30 -13.64 -8.13
CA ASP A 50 -3.12 -12.37 -7.41
C ASP A 50 -4.21 -11.34 -7.74
N GLU A 51 -5.41 -11.81 -8.08
CA GLU A 51 -6.57 -10.94 -8.35
C GLU A 51 -7.27 -10.46 -7.07
N PHE A 52 -6.97 -11.08 -5.93
CA PHE A 52 -7.65 -10.81 -4.67
C PHE A 52 -6.69 -10.81 -3.48
N VAL A 53 -7.00 -9.96 -2.50
CA VAL A 53 -6.55 -10.13 -1.12
C VAL A 53 -7.64 -10.90 -0.38
N GLU A 54 -7.28 -12.00 0.27
CA GLU A 54 -8.18 -12.89 1.01
C GLU A 54 -7.67 -13.10 2.44
N VAL A 55 -8.60 -13.33 3.37
CA VAL A 55 -8.32 -13.64 4.78
C VAL A 55 -9.01 -14.95 5.19
N GLU A 56 -8.59 -15.54 6.31
CA GLU A 56 -9.07 -16.83 6.81
C GLU A 56 -10.59 -16.93 7.01
N ASP A 57 -11.26 -15.81 7.30
CA ASP A 57 -12.72 -15.76 7.45
C ASP A 57 -13.48 -15.82 6.11
N GLY A 58 -12.76 -15.88 4.98
CA GLY A 58 -13.29 -15.99 3.63
C GLY A 58 -13.66 -14.65 2.99
N ARG A 59 -13.45 -13.51 3.66
CA ARG A 59 -13.55 -12.19 3.03
C ARG A 59 -12.44 -12.02 2.01
N LYS A 60 -12.80 -11.41 0.87
CA LYS A 60 -11.86 -11.08 -0.18
C LYS A 60 -12.24 -9.79 -0.90
N VAL A 61 -11.24 -9.07 -1.35
CA VAL A 61 -11.36 -7.82 -2.11
C VAL A 61 -10.46 -7.87 -3.33
N SER A 62 -10.88 -7.26 -4.43
CA SER A 62 -10.06 -7.20 -5.64
C SER A 62 -8.81 -6.38 -5.43
N ALA A 63 -7.69 -6.88 -5.95
CA ALA A 63 -6.41 -6.18 -5.96
C ALA A 63 -5.83 -6.18 -7.38
N ILE A 64 -5.09 -5.11 -7.68
CA ILE A 64 -4.40 -4.93 -8.95
C ILE A 64 -2.94 -5.34 -8.72
N SER A 65 -2.52 -6.41 -9.39
CA SER A 65 -1.12 -6.83 -9.36
C SER A 65 -0.29 -6.00 -10.32
N VAL A 66 0.85 -5.51 -9.83
CA VAL A 66 1.80 -4.70 -10.59
C VAL A 66 3.22 -5.25 -10.39
N ASP A 67 4.04 -5.22 -11.42
CA ASP A 67 5.45 -5.61 -11.32
C ASP A 67 6.27 -4.50 -10.63
N TYR A 68 5.90 -3.23 -10.85
CA TYR A 68 6.60 -2.06 -10.37
C TYR A 68 5.66 -1.00 -9.77
N LEU A 69 6.16 -0.22 -8.80
CA LEU A 69 5.37 0.82 -8.14
C LEU A 69 4.94 1.94 -9.10
N ASP A 70 5.75 2.28 -10.09
CA ASP A 70 5.46 3.38 -11.02
C ASP A 70 4.23 3.11 -11.93
N GLU A 71 3.85 1.85 -12.11
CA GLU A 71 2.59 1.46 -12.76
C GLU A 71 1.36 2.01 -12.03
N ILE A 72 1.46 2.22 -10.71
CA ILE A 72 0.38 2.78 -9.88
C ILE A 72 0.07 4.23 -10.26
N LEU A 73 1.09 5.02 -10.65
CA LEU A 73 0.90 6.43 -11.05
C LEU A 73 -0.05 6.55 -12.25
N PHE A 74 0.14 5.69 -13.25
CA PHE A 74 -0.73 5.68 -14.42
C PHE A 74 -2.18 5.31 -14.07
N MET A 75 -2.36 4.36 -13.15
CA MET A 75 -3.68 3.93 -12.69
C MET A 75 -4.38 4.99 -11.85
N GLU A 76 -3.64 5.72 -11.01
CA GLU A 76 -4.14 6.86 -10.24
C GLU A 76 -4.71 7.92 -11.17
N GLU A 77 -3.94 8.34 -12.17
CA GLU A 77 -4.30 9.44 -13.08
C GLU A 77 -5.56 9.11 -13.88
N VAL A 78 -5.69 7.86 -14.36
CA VAL A 78 -6.83 7.40 -15.15
C VAL A 78 -8.10 7.25 -14.29
N GLN A 79 -7.96 6.81 -13.04
CA GLN A 79 -9.09 6.47 -12.18
C GLN A 79 -9.46 7.56 -11.17
N CYS A 80 -8.68 8.64 -11.06
CA CYS A 80 -8.85 9.72 -10.10
C CYS A 80 -8.96 9.24 -8.65
N LEU A 81 -8.14 8.26 -8.27
CA LEU A 81 -8.20 7.62 -6.96
C LEU A 81 -8.01 8.65 -5.83
N LYS A 82 -8.74 8.47 -4.73
CA LYS A 82 -8.58 9.29 -3.51
C LYS A 82 -7.76 8.60 -2.44
N ALA A 83 -7.70 7.28 -2.50
CA ALA A 83 -6.84 6.49 -1.64
C ALA A 83 -6.29 5.28 -2.39
N ILE A 84 -5.05 4.92 -2.08
CA ILE A 84 -4.35 3.76 -2.61
C ILE A 84 -3.87 2.94 -1.43
N LEU A 85 -4.20 1.65 -1.42
CA LEU A 85 -3.65 0.68 -0.46
C LEU A 85 -2.63 -0.19 -1.18
N ILE A 86 -1.43 -0.35 -0.64
CA ILE A 86 -0.36 -1.14 -1.23
C ILE A 86 -0.01 -2.28 -0.28
N LYS A 87 -0.29 -3.52 -0.69
CA LYS A 87 0.06 -4.74 0.05
C LYS A 87 1.50 -5.15 -0.24
N ASP A 88 2.16 -5.71 0.76
CA ASP A 88 3.50 -6.28 0.71
C ASP A 88 4.54 -5.37 0.03
N ILE A 89 4.52 -4.07 0.41
CA ILE A 89 5.33 -3.07 -0.29
C ILE A 89 6.84 -3.38 -0.24
N HIS A 90 7.28 -4.12 0.77
CA HIS A 90 8.65 -4.57 0.98
C HIS A 90 9.18 -5.51 -0.12
N PHE A 91 8.30 -6.09 -0.96
CA PHE A 91 8.71 -6.87 -2.13
C PHE A 91 8.96 -6.04 -3.38
N PHE A 92 8.61 -4.74 -3.39
CA PHE A 92 8.99 -3.87 -4.50
C PHE A 92 10.47 -3.50 -4.43
N ASP A 93 11.11 -3.50 -5.59
CA ASP A 93 12.53 -3.21 -5.70
C ASP A 93 12.86 -1.76 -5.32
N THR A 94 14.03 -1.60 -4.72
CA THR A 94 14.57 -0.33 -4.21
C THR A 94 15.45 0.38 -5.22
N GLU A 95 15.92 -0.32 -6.26
CA GLU A 95 16.79 0.26 -7.30
C GLU A 95 16.08 1.36 -8.13
N SER A 96 14.75 1.48 -8.03
CA SER A 96 13.91 2.32 -8.90
C SER A 96 13.37 3.63 -8.29
N ASN A 97 13.84 4.07 -7.11
CA ASN A 97 13.24 5.21 -6.37
C ASN A 97 11.81 4.93 -5.87
N GLY A 98 11.56 3.76 -5.27
CA GLY A 98 10.21 3.37 -4.83
C GLY A 98 9.48 4.42 -3.98
N TYR A 99 10.18 5.11 -3.06
CA TYR A 99 9.56 6.18 -2.27
C TYR A 99 9.13 7.41 -3.11
N LYS A 100 9.87 7.78 -4.17
CA LYS A 100 9.49 8.93 -5.02
C LYS A 100 8.14 8.73 -5.69
N VAL A 101 7.81 7.49 -6.03
CA VAL A 101 6.48 7.15 -6.57
C VAL A 101 5.40 7.49 -5.54
N LEU A 102 5.60 7.10 -4.26
CA LEU A 102 4.66 7.42 -3.19
C LEU A 102 4.57 8.93 -2.95
N GLU A 103 5.71 9.63 -2.99
CA GLU A 103 5.78 11.09 -2.87
C GLU A 103 4.97 11.78 -3.98
N GLU A 104 5.06 11.29 -5.22
CA GLU A 104 4.30 11.83 -6.34
C GLU A 104 2.80 11.60 -6.19
N LEU A 105 2.37 10.39 -5.79
CA LEU A 105 0.97 10.09 -5.47
C LEU A 105 0.42 11.03 -4.38
N MET A 106 1.17 11.24 -3.31
CA MET A 106 0.78 12.19 -2.25
C MET A 106 0.75 13.63 -2.75
N GLY A 107 1.70 14.02 -3.61
CA GLY A 107 1.74 15.34 -4.25
C GLY A 107 0.52 15.64 -5.10
N GLN A 108 -0.13 14.61 -5.65
CA GLN A 108 -1.39 14.68 -6.40
C GLN A 108 -2.63 14.77 -5.49
N GLY A 109 -2.44 14.63 -4.17
CA GLY A 109 -3.49 14.71 -3.17
C GLY A 109 -4.14 13.37 -2.82
N THR A 110 -3.46 12.27 -3.13
CA THR A 110 -3.95 10.91 -2.91
C THR A 110 -3.38 10.35 -1.61
N ASP A 111 -4.26 9.85 -0.75
CA ASP A 111 -3.83 9.20 0.49
C ASP A 111 -3.25 7.81 0.18
N VAL A 112 -2.03 7.56 0.63
CA VAL A 112 -1.31 6.31 0.40
C VAL A 112 -1.21 5.52 1.70
N TYR A 113 -1.68 4.28 1.69
CA TYR A 113 -1.65 3.36 2.82
C TYR A 113 -0.80 2.15 2.42
N VAL A 114 0.28 1.91 3.13
CA VAL A 114 1.21 0.83 2.78
C VAL A 114 1.23 -0.22 3.88
N PHE A 115 1.26 -1.48 3.47
CA PHE A 115 1.28 -2.65 4.34
C PHE A 115 2.54 -3.45 4.03
N GLY A 116 3.31 -3.83 5.05
CA GLY A 116 4.47 -4.67 4.85
C GLY A 116 5.36 -4.82 6.08
N LEU A 117 6.36 -5.68 5.90
CA LEU A 117 7.33 -6.03 6.94
C LEU A 117 8.46 -5.01 6.97
N ASN A 118 8.88 -4.60 8.17
CA ASN A 118 10.05 -3.73 8.33
C ASN A 118 11.38 -4.49 8.35
N VAL A 119 11.37 -5.79 8.63
CA VAL A 119 12.57 -6.61 8.84
C VAL A 119 12.46 -7.93 8.07
N GLU A 120 13.51 -8.28 7.33
CA GLU A 120 13.71 -9.55 6.65
C GLU A 120 13.80 -10.73 7.63
N PRO A 121 13.55 -11.98 7.19
CA PRO A 121 13.74 -13.16 8.04
C PRO A 121 15.14 -13.31 8.64
N VAL A 122 16.17 -12.78 7.97
CA VAL A 122 17.58 -12.80 8.44
C VAL A 122 17.93 -11.64 9.37
N GLY A 123 16.99 -10.74 9.63
CA GLY A 123 17.13 -9.64 10.60
C GLY A 123 17.60 -8.30 10.03
N ASN A 124 17.81 -8.18 8.72
CA ASN A 124 18.09 -6.89 8.08
C ASN A 124 16.79 -6.12 7.86
N ALA A 125 16.85 -4.80 7.83
CA ALA A 125 15.69 -4.01 7.40
C ALA A 125 15.49 -4.10 5.88
N TYR A 126 14.24 -4.08 5.43
CA TYR A 126 13.93 -3.85 4.02
C TYR A 126 14.23 -2.38 3.69
N SER A 127 15.13 -2.12 2.74
CA SER A 127 15.62 -0.76 2.46
C SER A 127 14.51 0.21 2.04
N LEU A 128 13.54 -0.24 1.24
CA LEU A 128 12.39 0.60 0.86
C LEU A 128 11.55 0.95 2.10
N MET A 129 11.40 0.00 3.01
CA MET A 129 10.64 0.22 4.24
C MET A 129 11.32 1.19 5.18
N GLU A 130 12.65 1.25 5.24
CA GLU A 130 13.36 2.27 6.00
C GLU A 130 12.99 3.68 5.51
N GLU A 131 12.99 3.89 4.19
CA GLU A 131 12.66 5.19 3.58
C GLU A 131 11.18 5.53 3.76
N VAL A 132 10.29 4.56 3.54
CA VAL A 132 8.83 4.70 3.72
C VAL A 132 8.49 5.06 5.18
N ILE A 133 9.07 4.35 6.15
CA ILE A 133 8.86 4.61 7.58
C ILE A 133 9.41 5.98 7.97
N ALA A 134 10.59 6.36 7.47
CA ALA A 134 11.22 7.64 7.81
C ALA A 134 10.39 8.86 7.38
N ASN A 135 9.55 8.70 6.35
CA ASN A 135 8.74 9.77 5.79
C ASN A 135 7.23 9.61 6.03
N ALA A 136 6.80 8.62 6.81
CA ALA A 136 5.40 8.39 7.08
C ALA A 136 4.78 9.46 7.99
N ASP A 137 3.56 9.89 7.68
CA ASP A 137 2.77 10.75 8.56
C ASP A 137 2.27 9.98 9.78
N GLU A 138 1.89 8.71 9.58
CA GLU A 138 1.38 7.82 10.62
C GLU A 138 1.97 6.42 10.47
N ILE A 139 2.36 5.79 11.58
CA ILE A 139 2.88 4.42 11.61
C ILE A 139 2.09 3.61 12.63
N TYR A 140 1.58 2.46 12.21
CA TYR A 140 0.81 1.53 13.02
C TYR A 140 1.48 0.16 13.04
N GLN A 141 1.95 -0.27 14.21
CA GLN A 141 2.37 -1.64 14.40
C GLN A 141 1.14 -2.52 14.66
N LEU A 142 0.87 -3.47 13.77
CA LEU A 142 -0.14 -4.50 13.98
C LEU A 142 0.42 -5.52 14.96
N GLN A 143 -0.23 -5.66 16.11
CA GLN A 143 0.12 -6.70 17.07
C GLN A 143 -0.33 -8.07 16.55
N THR A 144 0.47 -9.10 16.77
CA THR A 144 0.14 -10.50 16.54
C THR A 144 -0.84 -11.06 17.57
#